data_AF-A0A9D2FL41-F1
#
_entry.id   AF-A0A9D2FL41-F1
#
_cell.length_a   1.000
_cell.length_b   1.000
_cell.length_c   1.000
_cell.angle_alpha   90.00
_cell.angle_beta   90.00
_cell.angle_gamma   90.00
#
_symmetry.space_group_name_H-M   'P 1'
#
loop_
_entity.id
_entity.type
_entity.pdbx_description
1 polymer ?
#
loop_
_entity_poly.entity_id
_entity_poly.type
_entity_poly.pdbx_seq_one_letter_code
_entity_poly.pdbx_strand_id
1 'polypeptide(L)'
;MKFSQKVALAIVLPVCLVLSVSGTWSVHRSFVRELEVAAQTHSEAQMQQRYTLEALLAGSEDDSIGTFLSLMQQYEAQEQALGKGRTWFSVLGEQGTVLYSTMPFAIPYAKQQEAAAAGEHQVLYHADGADSYQILCTRM
;
A
#
# COMPACT_ATOMS: atom_id res chain seq x y z
N MET A 1 -39.84 -45.13 -4.99
CA MET A 1 -39.30 -43.82 -5.40
C MET A 1 -38.16 -43.28 -4.50
N LYS A 2 -37.39 -44.11 -3.78
CA LYS A 2 -36.32 -43.63 -2.84
C LYS A 2 -34.88 -43.70 -3.39
N PHE A 3 -34.69 -44.29 -4.57
CA PHE A 3 -33.36 -44.50 -5.16
C PHE A 3 -32.87 -43.28 -5.95
N SER A 4 -33.77 -42.62 -6.69
CA SER A 4 -33.45 -41.45 -7.52
C SER A 4 -33.00 -40.23 -6.68
N GLN A 5 -33.59 -40.01 -5.50
CA GLN A 5 -33.20 -38.93 -4.60
C GLN A 5 -31.79 -39.10 -4.01
N LYS A 6 -31.37 -40.34 -3.68
CA LYS A 6 -30.02 -40.59 -3.15
C LYS A 6 -28.93 -40.40 -4.21
N VAL A 7 -29.22 -40.78 -5.45
CA VAL A 7 -28.30 -40.61 -6.59
C VAL A 7 -28.19 -39.15 -7.00
N ALA A 8 -29.31 -38.41 -7.04
CA ALA A 8 -29.28 -36.97 -7.31
C ALA A 8 -28.47 -36.21 -6.26
N LEU A 9 -28.66 -36.53 -4.97
CA LEU A 9 -27.90 -35.89 -3.89
C LEU A 9 -26.41 -36.21 -3.95
N ALA A 10 -26.04 -37.43 -4.35
CA ALA A 10 -24.64 -37.87 -4.51
C ALA A 10 -23.90 -37.17 -5.67
N ILE A 11 -24.63 -36.65 -6.66
CA ILE A 11 -24.05 -35.93 -7.82
C ILE A 11 -24.02 -34.42 -7.56
N VAL A 12 -25.07 -33.86 -6.94
CA VAL A 12 -25.18 -32.42 -6.70
C VAL A 12 -24.14 -31.94 -5.68
N LEU A 13 -23.89 -32.70 -4.62
CA LEU A 13 -22.95 -32.35 -3.56
C LEU A 13 -21.50 -32.16 -4.05
N PRO A 14 -20.90 -33.09 -4.83
CA PRO A 14 -19.56 -32.90 -5.38
C PRO A 14 -19.53 -31.77 -6.42
N VAL A 15 -20.60 -31.57 -7.20
CA VAL A 15 -20.66 -30.43 -8.15
C VAL A 15 -20.67 -29.10 -7.41
N CYS A 16 -21.44 -28.95 -6.33
CA CYS A 16 -21.44 -27.75 -5.49
C CYS A 16 -20.09 -27.51 -4.81
N LEU A 17 -19.39 -28.57 -4.39
CA LEU A 17 -18.04 -28.47 -3.82
C LEU A 17 -17.03 -28.01 -4.88
N VAL A 18 -17.04 -28.63 -6.07
CA VAL A 18 -16.15 -28.25 -7.17
C VAL A 18 -16.42 -26.81 -7.62
N LEU A 19 -17.68 -26.39 -7.72
CA LEU A 19 -18.05 -25.00 -8.05
C LEU A 19 -17.64 -24.00 -6.96
N SER A 20 -17.78 -24.37 -5.69
CA SER A 20 -17.33 -23.51 -4.57
C SER A 20 -15.82 -23.36 -4.55
N VAL A 21 -15.07 -24.47 -4.68
CA VAL A 21 -13.60 -24.45 -4.68
C VAL A 21 -13.06 -23.70 -5.91
N SER A 22 -13.61 -23.97 -7.10
CA SER A 22 -13.17 -23.32 -8.34
C SER A 22 -13.50 -21.81 -8.36
N GLY A 23 -14.68 -21.42 -7.86
CA GLY A 23 -15.05 -20.01 -7.70
C GLY A 23 -14.13 -19.28 -6.72
N THR A 24 -13.87 -19.87 -5.54
CA THR A 24 -13.00 -19.26 -4.52
C THR A 24 -11.56 -19.12 -5.03
N TRP A 25 -11.05 -20.14 -5.72
CA TRP A 25 -9.71 -20.11 -6.32
C TRP A 25 -9.59 -19.05 -7.42
N SER A 26 -10.60 -18.94 -8.28
CA SER A 26 -10.61 -17.94 -9.35
C SER A 26 -10.64 -16.52 -8.79
N VAL A 27 -11.47 -16.26 -7.78
CA VAL A 27 -11.53 -14.95 -7.10
C VAL A 27 -10.19 -14.63 -6.44
N HIS A 28 -9.58 -15.61 -5.76
CA HIS A 28 -8.28 -15.42 -5.14
C HIS A 28 -7.19 -15.07 -6.15
N ARG A 29 -7.11 -15.79 -7.28
CA ARG A 29 -6.14 -15.49 -8.34
C ARG A 29 -6.33 -14.10 -8.95
N SER A 30 -7.59 -13.73 -9.24
CA SER A 30 -7.89 -12.40 -9.77
C SER A 30 -7.53 -11.32 -8.76
N PHE A 31 -7.87 -11.51 -7.48
CA PHE A 31 -7.54 -10.56 -6.42
C PHE A 31 -6.04 -10.39 -6.25
N VAL A 32 -5.27 -11.48 -6.17
CA VAL A 32 -3.79 -11.41 -6.04
C VAL A 32 -3.16 -10.71 -7.24
N ARG A 33 -3.66 -10.97 -8.46
CA ARG A 33 -3.18 -10.31 -9.66
C ARG A 33 -3.46 -8.82 -9.67
N GLU A 34 -4.67 -8.40 -9.30
CA GLU A 34 -5.03 -6.98 -9.17
C GLU A 34 -4.19 -6.29 -8.08
N LEU A 35 -3.93 -7.00 -6.97
CA LEU A 35 -3.07 -6.50 -5.90
C LEU A 35 -1.64 -6.26 -6.39
N GLU A 36 -1.11 -7.15 -7.22
CA GLU A 36 0.23 -7.06 -7.79
C GLU A 36 0.34 -5.96 -8.85
N VAL A 37 -0.68 -5.80 -9.69
CA VAL A 37 -0.76 -4.67 -10.65
C VAL A 37 -0.86 -3.33 -9.92
N ALA A 38 -1.68 -3.25 -8.87
CA ALA A 38 -1.77 -2.07 -8.03
C ALA A 38 -0.44 -1.77 -7.33
N ALA A 39 0.23 -2.80 -6.80
CA ALA A 39 1.56 -2.66 -6.21
C ALA A 39 2.60 -2.11 -7.19
N GLN A 40 2.63 -2.61 -8.43
CA GLN A 40 3.53 -2.07 -9.45
C GLN A 40 3.22 -0.61 -9.78
N THR A 41 1.95 -0.29 -10.02
CA THR A 41 1.51 1.07 -10.35
C THR A 41 1.84 2.05 -9.24
N HIS A 42 1.59 1.67 -7.98
CA HIS A 42 1.87 2.54 -6.84
C HIS A 42 3.38 2.63 -6.52
N SER A 43 4.16 1.59 -6.82
CA SER A 43 5.63 1.65 -6.73
C SER A 43 6.22 2.63 -7.75
N GLU A 44 5.72 2.64 -8.99
CA GLU A 44 6.14 3.63 -9.99
C GLU A 44 5.78 5.05 -9.55
N ALA A 45 4.55 5.26 -9.06
CA ALA A 45 4.12 6.54 -8.53
C ALA A 45 4.99 7.00 -7.34
N GLN A 46 5.34 6.09 -6.45
CA GLN A 46 6.23 6.38 -5.33
C GLN A 46 7.64 6.78 -5.78
N MET A 47 8.20 6.13 -6.81
CA MET A 47 9.49 6.51 -7.38
C MET A 47 9.45 7.94 -7.95
N GLN A 48 8.36 8.31 -8.62
CA GLN A 48 8.16 9.69 -9.10
C GLN A 48 8.07 10.69 -7.94
N GLN A 49 7.36 10.34 -6.86
CA GLN A 49 7.29 11.17 -5.66
C GLN A 49 8.68 11.34 -5.04
N ARG A 50 9.48 10.26 -4.95
CA ARG A 50 10.85 10.32 -4.47
C ARG A 50 11.69 11.31 -5.28
N TYR A 51 11.72 11.18 -6.61
CA TYR A 51 12.50 12.09 -7.45
C TYR A 51 12.05 13.55 -7.33
N THR A 52 10.74 13.78 -7.14
CA THR A 52 10.22 15.13 -6.91
C THR A 52 10.74 15.70 -5.59
N LEU A 53 10.74 14.89 -4.52
CA LEU A 53 11.28 15.27 -3.22
C LEU A 53 12.80 15.48 -3.27
N GLU A 54 13.55 14.59 -3.93
CA GLU A 54 15.00 14.75 -4.16
C GLU A 54 15.31 16.06 -4.88
N ALA A 55 14.58 16.39 -5.95
CA ALA A 55 14.78 17.62 -6.69
C ALA A 55 14.46 18.87 -5.85
N LEU A 56 13.42 18.82 -5.03
CA LEU A 56 13.07 19.91 -4.10
C LEU A 56 14.16 20.13 -3.05
N LEU A 57 14.71 19.06 -2.48
CA LEU A 57 15.78 19.14 -1.48
C LEU A 57 17.12 19.55 -2.11
N ALA A 58 17.47 19.05 -3.29
CA ALA A 58 18.69 19.43 -3.98
C ALA A 58 18.69 20.91 -4.43
N GLY A 59 17.51 21.50 -4.64
CA GLY A 59 17.34 22.91 -4.98
C GLY A 59 17.41 23.87 -3.79
N SER A 60 17.46 23.38 -2.54
CA SER A 60 17.60 24.23 -1.36
C SER A 60 19.07 24.48 -1.03
N GLU A 61 19.45 25.76 -0.95
CA GLU A 61 20.83 26.16 -0.63
C GLU A 61 21.16 26.06 0.88
N ASP A 62 20.17 25.77 1.73
CA ASP A 62 20.29 25.74 3.19
C ASP A 62 19.81 24.39 3.76
N ASP A 63 20.73 23.64 4.38
CA ASP A 63 20.48 22.33 5.01
C ASP A 63 19.74 22.43 6.36
N SER A 64 19.12 23.58 6.65
CA SER A 64 18.42 23.77 7.92
C SER A 64 17.13 22.96 7.99
N ILE A 65 16.84 22.40 9.18
CA ILE A 65 15.61 21.66 9.47
C ILE A 65 14.36 22.51 9.18
N GLY A 66 14.45 23.84 9.38
CA GLY A 66 13.35 24.77 9.09
C GLY A 66 13.01 24.84 7.60
N THR A 67 14.03 24.87 6.74
CA THR A 67 13.88 24.82 5.28
C THR A 67 13.29 23.49 4.84
N PHE A 68 13.80 22.36 5.37
CA PHE A 68 13.25 21.03 5.11
C PHE A 68 11.75 20.92 5.44
N LEU A 69 11.35 21.32 6.66
CA LEU A 69 9.95 21.25 7.09
C LEU A 69 9.04 22.13 6.21
N SER A 70 9.51 23.32 5.84
CA SER A 70 8.76 24.23 4.97
C SER A 70 8.55 23.64 3.57
N LEU A 71 9.57 22.99 3.00
CA LEU A 71 9.47 22.32 1.70
C LEU A 71 8.48 21.13 1.76
N MET A 72 8.52 20.32 2.83
CA MET A 72 7.59 19.20 2.99
C MET A 72 6.13 19.68 3.10
N GLN A 73 5.88 20.77 3.84
CA GLN A 73 4.56 21.36 3.94
C GLN A 73 4.05 21.93 2.61
N GLN A 74 4.93 22.58 1.84
CA GLN A 74 4.58 23.06 0.50
C GLN A 74 4.24 21.91 -0.44
N TYR A 75 5.03 20.84 -0.40
CA TYR A 75 4.78 19.63 -1.18
C TYR A 75 3.45 18.97 -0.80
N GLU A 76 3.15 18.83 0.50
CA GLU A 76 1.87 18.32 0.98
C GLU A 76 0.70 19.16 0.47
N ALA A 77 0.77 20.49 0.58
CA ALA A 77 -0.28 21.38 0.11
C ALA A 77 -0.49 21.27 -1.41
N GLN A 78 0.59 21.08 -2.18
CA GLN A 78 0.53 20.87 -3.62
C GLN A 78 -0.15 19.54 -3.97
N GLU A 79 0.22 18.44 -3.32
CA GLU A 79 -0.41 17.12 -3.54
C GLU A 79 -1.90 17.16 -3.16
N GLN A 80 -2.26 17.86 -2.08
CA GLN A 80 -3.67 18.07 -1.70
C GLN A 80 -4.44 18.87 -2.76
N ALA A 81 -3.86 19.93 -3.31
CA ALA A 81 -4.47 20.73 -4.39
C ALA A 81 -4.68 19.93 -5.68
N LEU A 82 -3.83 18.92 -5.94
CA LEU A 82 -3.98 17.97 -7.05
C LEU A 82 -5.00 16.85 -6.77
N GLY A 83 -5.69 16.88 -5.63
CA GLY A 83 -6.70 15.89 -5.25
C GLY A 83 -6.12 14.58 -4.72
N LYS A 84 -4.81 14.51 -4.40
CA LYS A 84 -4.15 13.31 -3.90
C LYS A 84 -4.26 13.14 -2.37
N GLY A 85 -5.33 13.63 -1.75
CA GLY A 85 -5.54 13.61 -0.29
C GLY A 85 -5.66 12.21 0.37
N ARG A 86 -5.50 11.13 -0.40
CA ARG A 86 -5.41 9.75 0.09
C ARG A 86 -4.01 9.15 -0.04
N THR A 87 -3.02 9.98 -0.37
CA THR A 87 -1.62 9.59 -0.40
C THR A 87 -0.95 10.21 0.81
N TRP A 88 -0.43 9.37 1.69
CA TRP A 88 0.31 9.78 2.87
C TRP A 88 1.75 9.35 2.73
N PHE A 89 2.65 10.12 3.32
CA PHE A 89 4.07 9.83 3.27
C PHE A 89 4.75 10.19 4.59
N SER A 90 5.91 9.58 4.79
CA SER A 90 6.75 9.80 5.95
C SER A 90 8.19 9.82 5.47
N VAL A 91 8.97 10.80 5.92
CA VAL A 91 10.40 10.89 5.67
C VAL A 91 11.11 10.46 6.94
N LEU A 92 11.91 9.41 6.82
CA LEU A 92 12.69 8.84 7.91
C LEU A 92 14.15 9.23 7.72
N GLY A 93 14.81 9.65 8.80
CA GLY A 93 16.26 9.84 8.82
C GLY A 93 16.98 8.50 8.87
N GLU A 94 18.31 8.54 8.74
CA GLU A 94 19.17 7.34 8.65
C GLU A 94 19.00 6.35 9.82
N GLN A 95 18.63 6.85 11.00
CA GLN A 95 18.43 6.04 12.21
C GLN A 95 16.99 5.52 12.34
N GLY A 96 16.15 5.71 11.32
CA GLY A 96 14.73 5.38 11.33
C GLY A 96 13.89 6.38 12.12
N THR A 97 14.43 7.52 12.52
CA THR A 97 13.69 8.62 13.16
C THR A 97 12.78 9.32 12.16
N VAL A 98 11.52 9.58 12.54
CA VAL A 98 10.59 10.35 11.69
C VAL A 98 11.03 11.81 11.65
N LEU A 99 11.40 12.30 10.47
CA LEU A 99 11.72 13.71 10.22
C LEU A 99 10.46 14.50 9.83
N TYR A 100 9.55 13.86 9.10
CA TYR A 100 8.26 14.42 8.71
C TYR A 100 7.27 13.29 8.44
N SER A 101 5.97 13.47 8.76
CA SER A 101 4.96 12.45 8.49
C SER A 101 3.57 13.04 8.38
N THR A 102 2.84 12.61 7.35
CA THR A 102 1.40 12.86 7.17
C THR A 102 0.57 11.59 7.43
N MET A 103 1.21 10.51 7.91
CA MET A 103 0.55 9.22 8.09
C MET A 103 -0.62 9.33 9.07
N PRO A 104 -1.78 8.71 8.76
CA PRO A 104 -2.90 8.68 9.69
C PRO A 104 -2.54 7.86 10.93
N PHE A 105 -3.20 8.14 12.06
CA PHE A 105 -3.01 7.39 13.32
C PHE A 105 -3.27 5.89 13.19
N ALA A 106 -4.06 5.48 12.19
CA ALA A 106 -4.29 4.09 11.83
C ALA A 106 -3.00 3.35 11.44
N ILE A 107 -1.97 4.04 10.93
CA ILE A 107 -0.68 3.42 10.56
C ILE A 107 0.33 3.64 11.69
N PRO A 108 0.54 2.66 12.58
CA PRO A 108 1.46 2.81 13.71
C PRO A 108 2.90 2.97 13.22
N TYR A 109 3.71 3.70 13.98
CA TYR A 109 5.13 3.91 13.68
C TYR A 109 5.90 2.59 13.46
N ALA A 110 5.59 1.53 14.22
CA ALA A 110 6.20 0.22 14.03
C ALA A 110 6.03 -0.32 12.60
N LYS A 111 4.90 -0.04 11.94
CA LYS A 111 4.66 -0.44 10.54
C LYS A 111 5.47 0.40 9.55
N GLN A 112 5.69 1.68 9.86
CA GLN A 112 6.56 2.54 9.06
C GLN A 112 8.02 2.07 9.14
N GLN A 113 8.48 1.69 10.34
CA GLN A 113 9.81 1.10 10.52
C GLN A 113 9.95 -0.26 9.83
N GLU A 114 8.92 -1.11 9.90
CA GLU A 114 8.90 -2.39 9.19
C GLU A 114 9.04 -2.19 7.68
N ALA A 115 8.32 -1.21 7.11
CA ALA A 115 8.44 -0.87 5.69
C ALA A 115 9.85 -0.35 5.35
N ALA A 116 10.43 0.50 6.21
CA ALA A 116 11.79 1.00 6.01
C ALA A 116 12.87 -0.10 6.07
N ALA A 117 12.68 -1.07 6.97
CA ALA A 117 13.55 -2.24 7.09
C ALA A 117 13.39 -3.20 5.91
N ALA A 118 12.16 -3.38 5.43
CA ALA A 118 11.82 -4.21 4.26
C ALA A 118 12.40 -3.65 2.96
N GLY A 119 12.45 -2.32 2.82
CA GLY A 119 13.07 -1.61 1.70
C GLY A 119 12.23 -1.57 0.42
N GLU A 120 12.86 -1.15 -0.68
CA GLU A 120 12.20 -0.79 -1.96
C GLU A 120 11.47 -1.92 -2.68
N HIS A 121 11.86 -3.17 -2.42
CA HIS A 121 11.35 -4.32 -3.16
C HIS A 121 10.16 -5.00 -2.50
N GLN A 122 9.75 -4.53 -1.32
CA GLN A 122 8.72 -5.19 -0.54
C GLN A 122 7.57 -4.23 -0.26
N VAL A 123 6.37 -4.70 -0.58
CA VAL A 123 5.12 -4.02 -0.29
C VAL A 123 4.53 -4.60 0.97
N LEU A 124 4.25 -3.74 1.95
CA LEU A 124 3.56 -4.13 3.17
C LEU A 124 2.10 -3.70 3.11
N TYR A 125 1.25 -4.48 3.75
CA TYR A 125 -0.17 -4.18 3.87
C TYR A 125 -0.54 -4.06 5.34
N HIS A 126 -1.37 -3.08 5.66
CA HIS A 126 -1.91 -2.89 6.99
C HIS A 126 -3.42 -2.67 6.91
N ALA A 127 -4.19 -3.43 7.68
CA ALA A 127 -5.64 -3.25 7.77
C ALA A 127 -6.00 -2.65 9.12
N ASP A 128 -6.89 -1.66 9.10
CA ASP A 128 -7.48 -1.05 10.29
C ASP A 128 -9.01 -0.96 10.08
N GLY A 129 -9.75 -1.84 10.77
CA GLY A 129 -11.20 -1.94 10.60
C GLY A 129 -11.62 -2.30 9.17
N ALA A 130 -12.29 -1.35 8.50
CA ALA A 130 -12.75 -1.49 7.11
C ALA A 130 -11.72 -0.98 6.08
N ASP A 131 -10.68 -0.29 6.53
CA ASP A 131 -9.67 0.30 5.67
C ASP A 131 -8.48 -0.63 5.50
N SER A 132 -7.85 -0.56 4.32
CA SER A 132 -6.63 -1.28 4.01
C SER A 132 -5.63 -0.33 3.36
N TYR A 133 -4.43 -0.30 3.91
CA TYR A 133 -3.34 0.55 3.53
C TYR A 133 -2.25 -0.30 2.86
N GLN A 134 -1.76 0.22 1.75
CA GLN A 134 -0.52 -0.26 1.15
C GLN A 134 0.60 0.67 1.59
N ILE A 135 1.64 0.10 2.19
CA ILE A 135 2.79 0.82 2.71
C ILE A 135 3.99 0.42 1.85
N LEU A 136 4.58 1.42 1.24
CA LEU A 136 5.75 1.27 0.38
C LEU A 136 6.90 2.09 0.99
N CYS A 137 8.13 1.67 0.74
CA CYS A 137 9.33 2.40 1.17
C CYS A 137 10.24 2.63 -0.03
N THR A 138 10.83 3.82 -0.11
CA THR A 138 11.95 4.10 -0.99
C THR A 138 13.09 4.73 -0.21
N ARG A 139 14.33 4.48 -0.63
CA ARG A 139 15.53 5.10 -0.07
C ARG A 139 15.96 6.21 -1.01
N MET A 140 16.30 7.36 -0.41
CA MET A 140 16.96 8.49 -1.07
C MET A 140 18.47 8.36 -0.90
#